data_AF-A0A969ECM0-F1
#
_entry.id   AF-A0A969ECM0-F1
#
_cell.length_a   1.000
_cell.length_b   1.000
_cell.length_c   1.000
_cell.angle_alpha   90.00
_cell.angle_beta   90.00
_cell.angle_gamma   90.00
#
_symmetry.space_group_name_H-M   'P 1'
#
loop_
_entity.id
_entity.type
_entity.pdbx_description
1 polymer ?
#
loop_
_entity_poly.entity_id
_entity_poly.type
_entity_poly.pdbx_seq_one_letter_code
_entity_poly.pdbx_strand_id
1 'polypeptide(L)'
;MAKQVDTSPEYPWYQGNSRLVDVSVQGKWLAAHIAQIGIIMVWVGLNTFSENQAFDPSLPMYDQGLVLIPHLAAEGFGIGPGGVVTNTFVYTQVGAIHMVAGLILLAGAYFHGKIGPSDLTEGGRGTTERFAFQWDDPKQLGYILGNHLIFIGFASLIFVAWMKFHGIYDPTVGEVVKVAAPGSTIANVFKYGWSTPGYNPFFVDNLDDLASGHLFIGLFDIA
;
A
#
# COMPACT_ATOMS: atom_id res chain seq x y z
N MET A 1 -46.95 2.76 -30.08
CA MET A 1 -46.62 3.41 -28.80
C MET A 1 -45.12 3.42 -28.65
N ALA A 2 -44.48 4.58 -28.78
CA ALA A 2 -43.06 4.72 -28.47
C ALA A 2 -42.91 4.55 -26.95
N LYS A 3 -42.23 3.49 -26.50
CA LYS A 3 -41.78 3.40 -25.11
C LYS A 3 -40.79 4.54 -24.91
N GLN A 4 -41.16 5.48 -24.04
CA GLN A 4 -40.26 6.49 -23.54
C GLN A 4 -39.14 5.73 -22.81
N VAL A 5 -37.96 5.66 -23.43
CA VAL A 5 -36.75 5.17 -22.77
C VAL A 5 -36.46 6.23 -21.72
N ASP A 6 -36.55 5.86 -20.45
CA ASP A 6 -36.11 6.74 -19.37
C ASP A 6 -34.60 6.95 -19.53
N THR A 7 -34.23 8.14 -20.02
CA THR A 7 -32.83 8.54 -20.26
C THR A 7 -32.22 9.19 -19.01
N SER A 8 -32.91 9.17 -17.87
CA SER A 8 -32.35 9.62 -16.60
C SER A 8 -31.24 8.66 -16.20
N PRO A 9 -30.01 9.13 -15.92
CA PRO A 9 -29.02 8.25 -15.32
C PRO A 9 -29.60 7.76 -13.98
N GLU A 10 -29.65 6.43 -13.81
CA GLU A 10 -30.16 5.74 -12.60
C GLU A 10 -29.60 6.36 -11.30
N TYR A 11 -28.39 6.94 -11.38
CA TYR A 11 -27.76 7.71 -10.33
C TYR A 11 -27.61 9.19 -10.68
N PRO A 12 -27.98 10.13 -9.79
CA PRO A 12 -27.73 11.57 -9.95
C PRO A 12 -26.23 11.90 -9.87
N TRP A 13 -25.84 13.12 -10.29
CA TRP A 13 -24.41 13.48 -10.45
C TRP A 13 -23.58 13.37 -9.17
N TYR A 14 -24.16 13.64 -7.99
CA TYR A 14 -23.49 13.53 -6.69
C TYR A 14 -23.29 12.07 -6.24
N GLN A 15 -23.92 11.11 -6.92
CA GLN A 15 -23.68 9.67 -6.81
C GLN A 15 -23.03 9.12 -8.10
N GLY A 16 -22.33 9.98 -8.85
CA GLY A 16 -21.85 9.65 -10.20
C GLY A 16 -20.96 8.40 -10.27
N ASN A 17 -20.19 8.12 -9.22
CA ASN A 17 -19.32 6.94 -9.17
C ASN A 17 -20.11 5.62 -9.08
N SER A 18 -21.35 5.62 -8.59
CA SER A 18 -22.21 4.43 -8.56
C SER A 18 -22.49 3.89 -9.96
N ARG A 19 -22.36 4.72 -11.01
CA ARG A 19 -22.48 4.31 -12.41
C ARG A 19 -21.36 3.37 -12.86
N LEU A 20 -20.23 3.31 -12.13
CA LEU A 20 -19.11 2.41 -12.43
C LEU A 20 -19.35 0.97 -11.98
N VAL A 21 -20.49 0.68 -11.34
CA VAL A 21 -20.89 -0.70 -11.02
C VAL A 21 -21.29 -1.48 -12.27
N ASP A 22 -21.69 -0.78 -13.35
CA ASP A 22 -22.02 -1.39 -14.63
C ASP A 22 -20.78 -2.06 -15.24
N VAL A 23 -20.92 -3.35 -15.54
CA VAL A 23 -19.85 -4.20 -16.06
C VAL A 23 -19.40 -3.78 -17.47
N SER A 24 -20.24 -3.08 -18.23
CA SER A 24 -19.89 -2.54 -19.56
C SER A 24 -18.91 -1.34 -19.51
N VAL A 25 -18.61 -0.85 -18.30
CA VAL A 25 -17.65 0.24 -18.08
C VAL A 25 -16.48 -0.15 -17.17
N GLN A 26 -16.18 -1.45 -17.06
CA GLN A 26 -15.09 -1.98 -16.24
C GLN A 26 -13.72 -1.33 -16.49
N GLY A 27 -13.40 -0.94 -17.72
CA GLY A 27 -12.16 -0.21 -18.00
C GLY A 27 -12.09 1.12 -17.25
N LYS A 28 -13.21 1.81 -17.10
CA LYS A 28 -13.32 3.06 -16.31
C LYS A 28 -13.33 2.80 -14.81
N TRP A 29 -13.94 1.69 -14.38
CA TRP A 29 -13.86 1.23 -12.98
C TRP A 29 -12.41 0.98 -12.57
N LEU A 30 -11.64 0.28 -13.42
CA LEU A 30 -10.21 0.05 -13.22
C LEU A 30 -9.43 1.37 -13.20
N ALA A 31 -9.70 2.27 -14.16
CA ALA A 31 -9.07 3.58 -14.21
C ALA A 31 -9.28 4.39 -12.92
N ALA A 32 -10.46 4.35 -12.31
CA ALA A 32 -10.75 5.04 -11.06
C ALA A 32 -9.87 4.54 -9.91
N HIS A 33 -9.67 3.23 -9.79
CA HIS A 33 -8.81 2.64 -8.76
C HIS A 33 -7.32 2.97 -8.99
N ILE A 34 -6.85 2.86 -10.24
CA ILE A 34 -5.48 3.23 -10.59
C ILE A 34 -5.24 4.73 -10.32
N ALA A 35 -6.22 5.59 -10.64
CA ALA A 35 -6.13 7.03 -10.36
C ALA A 35 -6.00 7.29 -8.86
N GLN A 36 -6.81 6.62 -8.03
CA GLN A 36 -6.76 6.78 -6.59
C GLN A 36 -5.39 6.40 -6.03
N ILE A 37 -4.83 5.26 -6.45
CA ILE A 37 -3.49 4.83 -6.00
C ILE A 37 -2.42 5.80 -6.52
N GLY A 38 -2.54 6.27 -7.77
CA GLY A 38 -1.65 7.30 -8.32
C GLY A 38 -1.66 8.59 -7.51
N ILE A 39 -2.83 9.06 -7.06
CA ILE A 39 -2.98 10.24 -6.20
C ILE A 39 -2.30 10.00 -4.84
N ILE A 40 -2.49 8.82 -4.22
CA ILE A 40 -1.83 8.47 -2.96
C ILE A 40 -0.30 8.51 -3.13
N MET A 41 0.23 7.92 -4.20
CA MET A 41 1.68 7.91 -4.46
C MET A 41 2.24 9.32 -4.68
N VAL A 42 1.53 10.17 -5.42
CA VAL A 42 1.90 11.59 -5.57
C VAL A 42 1.82 12.32 -4.23
N TRP A 43 0.79 12.08 -3.43
CA TRP A 43 0.66 12.66 -2.09
C TRP A 43 1.84 12.28 -1.21
N VAL A 44 2.23 11.00 -1.15
CA VAL A 44 3.41 10.55 -0.39
C VAL A 44 4.66 11.25 -0.91
N GLY A 45 4.89 11.26 -2.22
CA GLY A 45 6.08 11.91 -2.79
C GLY A 45 6.17 13.41 -2.47
N LEU A 46 5.08 14.15 -2.69
CA LEU A 46 5.01 15.60 -2.42
C LEU A 46 5.22 15.91 -0.94
N ASN A 47 4.54 15.18 -0.04
CA ASN A 47 4.64 15.46 1.38
C ASN A 47 6.00 15.05 1.94
N THR A 48 6.63 13.97 1.45
CA THR A 48 8.00 13.61 1.85
C THR A 48 9.00 14.70 1.43
N PHE A 49 8.85 15.29 0.24
CA PHE A 49 9.66 16.43 -0.16
C PHE A 49 9.42 17.67 0.71
N SER A 50 8.15 17.98 0.97
CA SER A 50 7.78 19.13 1.79
C SER A 50 8.30 19.01 3.22
N GLU A 51 8.14 17.83 3.84
CA GLU A 51 8.70 17.53 5.16
C GLU A 51 10.22 17.64 5.15
N ASN A 52 10.91 17.04 4.17
CA ASN A 52 12.38 17.06 4.13
C ASN A 52 12.94 18.47 3.89
N GLN A 53 12.22 19.31 3.15
CA GLN A 53 12.60 20.70 2.94
C GLN A 53 12.45 21.53 4.23
N ALA A 54 11.42 21.26 5.03
CA ALA A 54 11.14 21.98 6.27
C ALA A 54 11.87 21.38 7.49
N PHE A 55 12.45 20.19 7.35
CA PHE A 55 13.05 19.45 8.45
C PHE A 55 14.32 20.12 8.98
N ASP A 56 14.33 20.41 10.28
CA ASP A 56 15.49 20.87 11.03
C ASP A 56 16.06 19.70 11.87
N PRO A 57 17.23 19.15 11.51
CA PRO A 57 17.84 18.03 12.25
C PRO A 57 18.37 18.43 13.63
N SER A 58 18.39 19.73 13.98
CA SER A 58 18.77 20.20 15.32
C SER A 58 17.63 20.09 16.35
N LEU A 59 16.39 19.87 15.89
CA LEU A 59 15.21 19.73 16.72
C LEU A 59 14.74 18.26 16.74
N PRO A 60 14.05 17.80 17.81
CA PRO A 60 13.41 16.50 17.79
C PRO A 60 12.38 16.39 16.66
N MET A 61 12.29 15.22 16.00
CA MET A 61 11.33 15.01 14.90
C MET A 61 9.88 15.23 15.33
N TYR A 62 9.53 14.81 16.55
CA TYR A 62 8.16 14.85 17.05
C TYR A 62 7.63 16.28 17.31
N ASP A 63 8.51 17.28 17.43
CA ASP A 63 8.12 18.68 17.66
C ASP A 63 7.91 19.47 16.36
N GLN A 64 8.14 18.85 15.21
CA GLN A 64 8.14 19.53 13.90
C GLN A 64 6.90 19.25 13.05
N GLY A 65 5.93 18.48 13.57
CA GLY A 65 4.71 18.14 12.83
C GLY A 65 4.93 17.21 11.63
N LEU A 66 5.99 16.41 11.66
CA LEU A 66 6.34 15.45 10.61
C LEU A 66 5.49 14.19 10.73
N VAL A 67 5.15 13.58 9.60
CA VAL A 67 4.45 12.30 9.56
C VAL A 67 5.28 11.26 8.80
N LEU A 68 5.76 11.57 7.60
CA LEU A 68 6.40 10.60 6.71
C LEU A 68 7.87 10.33 7.07
N ILE A 69 8.65 11.35 7.41
CA ILE A 69 10.05 11.17 7.82
C ILE A 69 10.18 10.25 9.04
N PRO A 70 9.37 10.40 10.11
CA PRO A 70 9.37 9.46 11.23
C PRO A 70 9.10 8.01 10.83
N HIS A 71 8.21 7.75 9.86
CA HIS A 71 7.97 6.39 9.36
C HIS A 71 9.23 5.83 8.66
N LEU A 72 9.88 6.63 7.81
CA LEU A 72 11.13 6.23 7.16
C LEU A 72 12.26 6.00 8.17
N ALA A 73 12.36 6.83 9.19
CA ALA A 73 13.33 6.66 10.26
C ALA A 73 13.08 5.38 11.07
N ALA A 74 11.82 5.05 11.37
CA ALA A 74 11.45 3.79 12.02
C ALA A 74 11.88 2.56 11.20
N GLU A 75 11.76 2.64 9.87
CA GLU A 75 12.26 1.62 8.93
C GLU A 75 13.79 1.59 8.79
N GLY A 76 14.52 2.47 9.49
CA GLY A 76 15.98 2.53 9.46
C GLY A 76 16.57 3.42 8.37
N PHE A 77 15.75 4.19 7.63
CA PHE A 77 16.27 5.10 6.61
C PHE A 77 16.82 6.38 7.23
N GLY A 78 18.09 6.67 6.94
CA GLY A 78 18.72 7.96 7.25
C GLY A 78 18.92 8.22 8.74
N ILE A 79 18.67 7.24 9.60
CA ILE A 79 18.77 7.31 11.05
C ILE A 79 20.00 6.55 11.54
N GLY A 80 20.61 7.02 12.62
CA GLY A 80 21.75 6.37 13.27
C GLY A 80 21.60 6.25 14.79
N PRO A 81 22.72 6.02 15.50
CA PRO A 81 22.77 5.94 16.96
C PRO A 81 22.02 7.05 17.67
N GLY A 82 21.25 6.69 18.70
CA GLY A 82 20.45 7.62 19.50
C GLY A 82 19.28 8.26 18.76
N GLY A 83 18.91 7.77 17.58
CA GLY A 83 17.83 8.34 16.78
C GLY A 83 18.22 9.65 16.08
N VAL A 84 19.53 9.84 15.85
CA VAL A 84 20.06 11.02 15.17
C VAL A 84 19.93 10.83 13.65
N VAL A 85 19.40 11.83 12.95
CA VAL A 85 19.37 11.81 11.48
C VAL A 85 20.77 12.02 10.94
N THR A 86 21.25 11.06 10.17
CA THR A 86 22.60 11.04 9.58
C THR A 86 22.57 11.31 8.08
N ASN A 87 21.45 11.08 7.40
CA ASN A 87 21.34 11.26 5.95
C ASN A 87 19.91 11.61 5.53
N THR A 88 19.66 12.89 5.22
CA THR A 88 18.36 13.37 4.72
C THR A 88 18.16 13.14 3.23
N PHE A 89 19.22 12.83 2.47
CA PHE A 89 19.10 12.61 1.02
C PHE A 89 18.26 11.38 0.70
N VAL A 90 18.27 10.36 1.56
CA VAL A 90 17.46 9.16 1.37
C VAL A 90 15.96 9.45 1.40
N TYR A 91 15.52 10.45 2.17
CA TYR A 91 14.12 10.89 2.19
C TYR A 91 13.72 11.51 0.84
N THR A 92 14.61 12.31 0.24
CA THR A 92 14.42 12.82 -1.13
C THR A 92 14.36 11.67 -2.15
N GLN A 93 15.20 10.64 -2.01
CA GLN A 93 15.16 9.49 -2.92
C GLN A 93 13.82 8.75 -2.83
N VAL A 94 13.33 8.50 -1.62
CA VAL A 94 12.03 7.85 -1.41
C VAL A 94 10.90 8.71 -1.98
N GLY A 95 10.90 10.02 -1.71
CA GLY A 95 9.93 10.96 -2.27
C GLY A 95 9.92 10.95 -3.80
N ALA A 96 11.10 10.89 -4.44
CA ALA A 96 11.24 10.84 -5.89
C ALA A 96 10.72 9.54 -6.50
N ILE A 97 11.00 8.40 -5.87
CA ILE A 97 10.46 7.10 -6.31
C ILE A 97 8.93 7.13 -6.30
N HIS A 98 8.33 7.62 -5.20
CA HIS A 98 6.87 7.73 -5.10
C HIS A 98 6.28 8.70 -6.12
N MET A 99 6.95 9.83 -6.38
CA MET A 99 6.54 10.80 -7.39
C MET A 99 6.48 10.19 -8.78
N VAL A 100 7.57 9.55 -9.21
CA VAL A 100 7.66 8.95 -10.55
C VAL A 100 6.65 7.80 -10.69
N ALA A 101 6.55 6.92 -9.69
CA ALA A 101 5.57 5.84 -9.69
C ALA A 101 4.13 6.38 -9.77
N GLY A 102 3.82 7.43 -9.00
CA GLY A 102 2.50 8.08 -9.02
C GLY A 102 2.16 8.64 -10.40
N LEU A 103 3.09 9.33 -11.07
CA LEU A 103 2.87 9.86 -12.42
C LEU A 103 2.63 8.75 -13.46
N ILE A 104 3.35 7.63 -13.35
CA ILE A 104 3.13 6.46 -14.23
C ILE A 104 1.73 5.87 -14.01
N LEU A 105 1.31 5.73 -12.75
CA LEU A 105 -0.03 5.25 -12.41
C LEU A 105 -1.12 6.19 -12.94
N LEU A 106 -0.96 7.51 -12.77
CA LEU A 106 -1.90 8.50 -13.31
C LEU A 106 -1.99 8.44 -14.84
N ALA A 107 -0.87 8.22 -15.54
CA ALA A 107 -0.88 7.99 -16.98
C ALA A 107 -1.63 6.70 -17.35
N GLY A 108 -1.45 5.62 -16.58
CA GLY A 108 -2.21 4.38 -16.72
C GLY A 108 -3.71 4.58 -16.49
N ALA A 109 -4.09 5.35 -15.47
CA ALA A 109 -5.48 5.71 -15.22
C ALA A 109 -6.09 6.51 -16.37
N TYR A 110 -5.37 7.49 -16.92
CA TYR A 110 -5.81 8.23 -18.08
C TYR A 110 -6.01 7.30 -19.29
N PHE A 111 -5.06 6.39 -19.53
CA PHE A 111 -5.17 5.39 -20.58
C PHE A 111 -6.45 4.56 -20.42
N HIS A 112 -6.66 3.91 -19.28
CA HIS A 112 -7.84 3.06 -19.05
C HIS A 112 -9.16 3.86 -19.05
N GLY A 113 -9.14 5.13 -18.65
CA GLY A 113 -10.34 5.96 -18.59
C GLY A 113 -10.75 6.62 -19.91
N LYS A 114 -9.82 6.82 -20.84
CA LYS A 114 -10.04 7.60 -22.08
C LYS A 114 -9.65 6.91 -23.39
N ILE A 115 -8.67 6.01 -23.36
CA ILE A 115 -8.08 5.41 -24.56
C ILE A 115 -8.43 3.92 -24.65
N GLY A 116 -8.32 3.20 -23.53
CA GLY A 116 -8.62 1.79 -23.43
C GLY A 116 -10.11 1.48 -23.62
N PRO A 117 -10.45 0.19 -23.80
CA PRO A 117 -11.83 -0.23 -23.95
C PRO A 117 -12.62 0.03 -22.65
N SER A 118 -13.86 0.48 -22.80
CA SER A 118 -14.77 0.67 -21.66
C SER A 118 -15.27 -0.68 -21.16
N ASP A 119 -15.68 -1.56 -22.08
CA ASP A 119 -16.08 -2.94 -21.80
C ASP A 119 -14.89 -3.87 -22.06
N LEU A 120 -14.47 -4.63 -21.05
CA LEU A 120 -13.32 -5.53 -21.15
C LEU A 120 -13.66 -6.85 -21.87
N THR A 121 -14.95 -7.18 -22.04
CA THR A 121 -15.40 -8.38 -22.76
C THR A 121 -15.44 -8.16 -24.27
N GLU A 122 -15.74 -6.94 -24.72
CA GLU A 122 -15.92 -6.62 -26.15
C GLU A 122 -14.73 -5.88 -26.76
N GLY A 123 -13.71 -5.53 -25.98
CA GLY A 123 -12.64 -4.62 -26.41
C GLY A 123 -11.24 -5.00 -25.94
N GLY A 124 -10.25 -4.34 -26.53
CA GLY A 124 -8.83 -4.46 -26.17
C GLY A 124 -8.00 -5.31 -27.13
N ARG A 125 -6.80 -5.68 -26.71
CA ARG A 125 -5.87 -6.55 -27.46
C ARG A 125 -5.50 -7.76 -26.62
N GLY A 126 -5.24 -8.89 -27.28
CA GLY A 126 -4.74 -10.09 -26.63
C GLY A 126 -5.73 -10.65 -25.61
N THR A 127 -5.33 -10.75 -24.35
CA THR A 127 -6.08 -11.45 -23.29
C THR A 127 -6.96 -10.52 -22.45
N THR A 128 -7.44 -9.41 -23.02
CA THR A 128 -8.21 -8.40 -22.26
C THR A 128 -9.47 -8.99 -21.61
N GLU A 129 -10.18 -9.90 -22.31
CA GLU A 129 -11.37 -10.59 -21.79
C GLU A 129 -11.12 -11.33 -20.47
N ARG A 130 -9.88 -11.78 -20.20
CA ARG A 130 -9.55 -12.51 -18.98
C ARG A 130 -9.61 -11.66 -17.72
N PHE A 131 -9.57 -10.33 -17.89
CA PHE A 131 -9.67 -9.36 -16.81
C PHE A 131 -11.10 -8.85 -16.61
N ALA A 132 -12.03 -9.22 -17.49
CA ALA A 132 -13.44 -8.95 -17.27
C ALA A 132 -13.95 -9.77 -16.09
N PHE A 133 -14.97 -9.25 -15.40
CA PHE A 133 -15.62 -9.97 -14.30
C PHE A 133 -17.12 -9.72 -14.28
N GLN A 134 -17.85 -10.47 -13.46
CA GLN A 134 -19.24 -10.17 -13.11
C GLN A 134 -19.34 -10.15 -11.59
N TRP A 135 -20.20 -9.28 -11.03
CA TRP A 135 -20.33 -9.16 -9.57
C TRP A 135 -20.89 -10.42 -8.91
N ASP A 136 -21.62 -11.24 -9.67
CA ASP A 136 -22.20 -12.52 -9.25
C ASP A 136 -21.35 -13.74 -9.65
N ASP A 137 -20.13 -13.54 -10.16
CA ASP A 137 -19.17 -14.63 -10.43
C ASP A 137 -18.14 -14.76 -9.30
N PRO A 138 -18.41 -15.58 -8.26
CA PRO A 138 -17.49 -15.74 -7.14
C PRO A 138 -16.16 -16.39 -7.54
N LYS A 139 -16.11 -17.12 -8.66
CA LYS A 139 -14.88 -17.77 -9.11
C LYS A 139 -13.91 -16.72 -9.65
N GLN A 140 -14.37 -15.84 -10.52
CA GLN A 140 -13.54 -14.76 -11.06
C GLN A 140 -13.14 -13.76 -9.98
N LEU A 141 -14.09 -13.37 -9.11
CA LEU A 141 -13.78 -12.50 -7.96
C LEU A 141 -12.76 -13.15 -7.00
N GLY A 142 -12.86 -14.47 -6.79
CA GLY A 142 -11.88 -15.24 -6.02
C GLY A 142 -10.49 -15.22 -6.63
N TYR A 143 -10.37 -15.33 -7.96
CA TYR A 143 -9.06 -15.19 -8.64
C TYR A 143 -8.49 -13.78 -8.48
N ILE A 144 -9.31 -12.74 -8.61
CA ILE A 144 -8.87 -11.36 -8.41
C ILE A 144 -8.36 -11.19 -6.97
N LEU A 145 -9.14 -11.62 -5.97
CA LEU A 145 -8.74 -11.55 -4.57
C LEU A 145 -7.43 -12.30 -4.29
N GLY A 146 -7.30 -13.55 -4.77
CA GLY A 146 -6.09 -14.35 -4.57
C GLY A 146 -4.84 -13.70 -5.15
N ASN A 147 -4.93 -13.07 -6.33
CA ASN A 147 -3.79 -12.32 -6.88
C ASN A 147 -3.40 -11.14 -5.97
N HIS A 148 -4.36 -10.41 -5.40
CA HIS A 148 -4.05 -9.32 -4.46
C HIS A 148 -3.38 -9.84 -3.19
N LEU A 149 -3.87 -10.95 -2.62
CA LEU A 149 -3.26 -11.56 -1.43
C LEU A 149 -1.81 -11.98 -1.68
N ILE A 150 -1.49 -12.52 -2.86
CA ILE A 150 -0.10 -12.82 -3.24
C ILE A 150 0.79 -11.57 -3.18
N PHE A 151 0.33 -10.43 -3.72
CA PHE A 151 1.11 -9.18 -3.68
C PHE A 151 1.27 -8.64 -2.27
N ILE A 152 0.21 -8.70 -1.44
CA ILE A 152 0.26 -8.26 -0.04
C ILE A 152 1.21 -9.15 0.77
N GLY A 153 1.09 -10.47 0.63
CA GLY A 153 1.98 -11.43 1.30
C GLY A 153 3.43 -11.25 0.88
N PHE A 154 3.68 -11.06 -0.42
CA PHE A 154 5.03 -10.78 -0.93
C PHE A 154 5.61 -9.48 -0.38
N ALA A 155 4.80 -8.41 -0.27
CA ALA A 155 5.23 -7.16 0.36
C ALA A 155 5.62 -7.34 1.84
N SER A 156 4.86 -8.14 2.59
CA SER A 156 5.23 -8.51 3.97
C SER A 156 6.58 -9.24 4.03
N LEU A 157 6.82 -10.18 3.11
CA LEU A 157 8.10 -10.89 3.03
C LEU A 157 9.28 -9.99 2.62
N ILE A 158 9.05 -8.96 1.80
CA ILE A 158 10.06 -7.93 1.53
C ILE A 158 10.44 -7.20 2.82
N PHE A 159 9.46 -6.83 3.65
CA PHE A 159 9.73 -6.18 4.94
C PHE A 159 10.50 -7.11 5.91
N VAL A 160 10.18 -8.41 5.93
CA VAL A 160 10.95 -9.41 6.69
C VAL A 160 12.40 -9.49 6.20
N ALA A 161 12.61 -9.50 4.88
CA ALA A 161 13.96 -9.47 4.31
C ALA A 161 14.68 -8.16 4.66
N TRP A 162 13.98 -7.03 4.66
CA TRP A 162 14.51 -5.73 5.05
C TRP A 162 15.04 -5.75 6.50
N MET A 163 14.21 -6.19 7.46
CA MET A 163 14.60 -6.34 8.87
C MET A 163 15.82 -7.25 9.04
N LYS A 164 15.97 -8.28 8.21
CA LYS A 164 17.12 -9.20 8.27
C LYS A 164 18.42 -8.61 7.71
N PHE A 165 18.36 -7.98 6.55
CA PHE A 165 19.57 -7.59 5.82
C PHE A 165 20.00 -6.15 6.08
N HIS A 166 19.03 -5.26 6.35
CA HIS A 166 19.25 -3.83 6.58
C HIS A 166 19.01 -3.47 8.05
N GLY A 167 17.92 -3.97 8.63
CA GLY A 167 17.50 -3.66 9.99
C GLY A 167 16.52 -2.49 10.03
N ILE A 168 15.87 -2.33 11.19
CA ILE A 168 14.95 -1.23 11.49
C ILE A 168 15.33 -0.59 12.83
N TYR A 169 14.83 0.60 13.12
CA TYR A 169 15.21 1.31 14.35
C TYR A 169 14.58 0.65 15.58
N ASP A 170 15.42 0.23 16.53
CA ASP A 170 15.01 -0.28 17.83
C ASP A 170 15.14 0.84 18.89
N PRO A 171 14.03 1.40 19.42
CA PRO A 171 14.09 2.46 20.41
C PRO A 171 14.60 2.00 21.78
N THR A 172 14.58 0.69 22.07
CA THR A 172 15.08 0.15 23.34
C THR A 172 16.61 0.11 23.38
N VAL A 173 17.22 -0.13 22.21
CA VAL A 173 18.68 -0.13 22.03
C VAL A 173 19.18 1.24 21.56
N GLY A 174 18.34 2.01 20.88
CA GLY A 174 18.66 3.31 20.30
C GLY A 174 19.43 3.22 18.98
N GLU A 175 19.31 2.12 18.24
CA GLU A 175 20.10 1.80 17.05
C GLU A 175 19.27 1.16 15.95
N VAL A 176 19.78 1.14 14.71
CA VAL A 176 19.21 0.31 13.64
C VAL A 176 19.70 -1.13 13.84
N VAL A 177 18.76 -2.04 14.14
CA VAL A 177 19.06 -3.43 14.51
C VAL A 177 18.53 -4.39 13.45
N LYS A 178 19.38 -5.36 13.08
CA LYS A 178 19.00 -6.45 12.19
C LYS A 178 18.42 -7.61 12.97
N VAL A 179 17.33 -8.18 12.45
CA VAL A 179 16.73 -9.40 13.00
C VAL A 179 17.42 -10.62 12.37
N ALA A 180 18.30 -11.29 13.14
CA ALA A 180 19.15 -12.35 12.63
C ALA A 180 18.38 -13.59 12.14
N ALA A 181 17.31 -13.97 12.87
CA ALA A 181 16.52 -15.16 12.61
C ALA A 181 15.01 -14.83 12.58
N PRO A 182 14.50 -14.14 11.54
CA PRO A 182 13.07 -13.90 11.42
C PRO A 182 12.31 -15.23 11.41
N GLY A 183 11.32 -15.36 12.29
CA GLY A 183 10.57 -16.61 12.50
C GLY A 183 11.02 -17.44 13.71
N SER A 184 12.11 -17.07 14.40
CA SER A 184 12.55 -17.75 15.63
C SER A 184 11.46 -17.78 16.71
N THR A 185 10.56 -16.80 16.70
CA THR A 185 9.43 -16.67 17.62
C THR A 185 8.08 -16.82 16.93
N ILE A 186 7.98 -17.49 15.77
CA ILE A 186 6.71 -17.59 15.01
C ILE A 186 5.55 -18.17 15.82
N ALA A 187 5.83 -19.05 16.79
CA ALA A 187 4.81 -19.57 17.69
C ALA A 187 4.18 -18.49 18.60
N ASN A 188 4.90 -17.40 18.87
CA ASN A 188 4.39 -16.29 19.69
C ASN A 188 3.24 -15.54 19.03
N VAL A 189 3.11 -15.60 17.70
CA VAL A 189 2.00 -14.95 16.98
C VAL A 189 0.64 -15.37 17.56
N PHE A 190 0.49 -16.64 17.95
CA PHE A 190 -0.75 -17.16 18.54
C PHE A 190 -0.99 -16.75 20.00
N LYS A 191 -0.01 -16.12 20.65
CA LYS A 191 -0.22 -15.51 21.99
C LYS A 191 -0.93 -14.17 21.86
N TYR A 192 -0.71 -13.46 20.76
CA TYR A 192 -1.28 -12.14 20.55
C TYR A 192 -2.76 -12.24 20.15
N GLY A 193 -3.63 -11.56 20.90
CA GLY A 193 -5.06 -11.57 20.68
C GLY A 193 -5.72 -10.26 21.13
N TRP A 194 -6.77 -9.84 20.43
CA TRP A 194 -7.42 -8.54 20.66
C TRP A 194 -7.87 -8.33 22.11
N SER A 195 -8.32 -9.42 22.77
CA SER A 195 -8.82 -9.40 24.15
C SER A 195 -7.89 -10.13 25.13
N THR A 196 -6.63 -10.37 24.77
CA THR A 196 -5.66 -11.06 25.64
C THR A 196 -4.91 -10.04 26.48
N PRO A 197 -5.09 -10.00 27.82
CA PRO A 197 -4.38 -9.06 28.69
C PRO A 197 -2.87 -9.24 28.59
N GLY A 198 -2.14 -8.17 28.34
CA GLY A 198 -0.67 -8.19 28.17
C GLY A 198 -0.16 -8.75 26.84
N TYR A 199 -1.03 -9.30 26.00
CA TYR A 199 -0.70 -9.81 24.65
C TYR A 199 -1.67 -9.27 23.60
N ASN A 200 -2.11 -8.02 23.74
CA ASN A 200 -2.76 -7.35 22.62
C ASN A 200 -1.70 -7.03 21.55
N PRO A 201 -1.99 -7.14 20.23
CA PRO A 201 -1.04 -6.78 19.17
C PRO A 201 -0.43 -5.37 19.28
N PHE A 202 -1.08 -4.43 19.98
CA PHE A 202 -0.51 -3.11 20.28
C PHE A 202 0.64 -3.12 21.28
N PHE A 203 0.86 -4.24 21.98
CA PHE A 203 1.89 -4.40 23.00
C PHE A 203 3.07 -5.24 22.54
N VAL A 204 3.23 -5.45 21.22
CA VAL A 204 4.47 -6.03 20.67
C VAL A 204 5.62 -5.08 21.02
N ASP A 205 6.60 -5.60 21.76
CA ASP A 205 7.67 -4.81 22.39
C ASP A 205 9.07 -5.24 21.93
N ASN A 206 9.18 -6.13 20.95
CA ASN A 206 10.44 -6.65 20.44
C ASN A 206 10.40 -6.92 18.92
N LEU A 207 11.56 -6.82 18.29
CA LEU A 207 11.67 -6.95 16.83
C LEU A 207 11.55 -8.40 16.33
N ASP A 208 11.88 -9.40 17.16
CA ASP A 208 11.77 -10.81 16.78
C ASP A 208 10.31 -11.22 16.55
N ASP A 209 9.42 -10.81 17.46
CA ASP A 209 7.96 -11.03 17.32
C ASP A 209 7.38 -10.22 16.17
N LEU A 210 7.81 -8.97 15.98
CA LEU A 210 7.41 -8.16 14.84
C LEU A 210 7.76 -8.85 13.51
N ALA A 211 9.00 -9.31 13.37
CA ALA A 211 9.47 -10.00 12.17
C ALA A 211 8.79 -11.35 11.97
N SER A 212 8.58 -12.11 13.04
CA SER A 212 7.90 -13.40 12.99
C SER A 212 6.42 -13.27 12.65
N GLY A 213 5.75 -12.21 13.11
CA GLY A 213 4.38 -11.87 12.74
C GLY A 213 4.25 -11.53 11.25
N HIS A 214 5.14 -10.69 10.72
CA HIS A 214 5.16 -10.37 9.29
C HIS A 214 5.51 -11.59 8.42
N LEU A 215 6.40 -12.46 8.89
CA LEU A 215 6.70 -13.72 8.21
C LEU A 215 5.46 -14.63 8.18
N PHE A 216 4.76 -14.77 9.30
CA PHE A 216 3.55 -15.57 9.39
C PHE A 216 2.46 -15.06 8.44
N ILE A 217 2.10 -13.77 8.52
CA ILE A 217 1.03 -13.22 7.66
C ILE A 217 1.44 -13.24 6.19
N GLY A 218 2.72 -13.00 5.87
CA GLY A 218 3.23 -13.07 4.51
C GLY A 218 3.10 -14.45 3.88
N LEU A 219 3.38 -15.51 4.66
CA LEU A 219 3.18 -16.89 4.22
C LEU A 219 1.70 -17.27 4.17
N PHE A 220 0.89 -16.76 5.11
CA PHE A 220 -0.55 -17.02 5.17
C PHE A 220 -1.28 -16.42 3.97
N ASP A 221 -0.97 -15.18 3.57
CA ASP A 221 -1.60 -14.52 2.42
C ASP A 221 -1.22 -15.16 1.08
N ILE A 222 -0.07 -15.84 0.99
CA ILE A 222 0.39 -16.53 -0.22
C ILE A 222 -0.21 -17.95 -0.34
N ALA A 223 -0.49 -18.61 0.80
CA ALA A 223 -0.95 -20.00 0.86
C ALA A 223 -2.41 -20.18 0.42
#